data_AF-A0A955NY25-F1
#
_entry.id   AF-A0A955NY25-F1
#
_cell.length_a   1.000
_cell.length_b   1.000
_cell.length_c   1.000
_cell.angle_alpha   90.00
_cell.angle_beta   90.00
_cell.angle_gamma   90.00
#
_symmetry.space_group_name_H-M   'P 1'
#
loop_
_entity.id
_entity.type
_entity.pdbx_description
1 polymer ?
#
loop_
_entity_poly.entity_id
_entity_poly.type
_entity_poly.pdbx_seq_one_letter_code
_entity_poly.pdbx_strand_id
1 'polypeptide(L)'
;MTLGSLKGWDIVVPESAIPSERYAAEEFKDLFKLCTGDDLTIRHASKPGSKAILIGSDLEKIKERPLMDSQGLGDEGLRIQVSEDLIQIQGGKPRGVLYGVYEFFERYVGVRFLTYDHTHIPENAAEADIPTGDFSYVPPFSFRWP
;
A
#
# COMPACT_ATOMS: atom_id res chain seq x y z
N MET A 1 5.88 -11.84 -7.83
CA MET A 1 5.47 -11.15 -9.08
C MET A 1 6.31 -9.89 -9.22
N THR A 2 6.39 -9.25 -10.39
CA THR A 2 7.12 -7.97 -10.52
C THR A 2 6.19 -6.78 -10.33
N LEU A 3 6.72 -5.60 -9.99
CA LEU A 3 5.91 -4.38 -9.89
C LEU A 3 5.16 -4.09 -11.20
N GLY A 4 5.82 -4.14 -12.35
CA GLY A 4 5.20 -3.89 -13.66
C GLY A 4 4.08 -4.87 -14.00
N SER A 5 4.06 -6.08 -13.42
CA SER A 5 2.97 -7.05 -13.60
C SER A 5 1.65 -6.65 -12.93
N LEU A 6 1.67 -5.61 -12.08
CA LEU A 6 0.48 -5.00 -11.50
C LEU A 6 -0.27 -4.08 -12.47
N LYS A 7 0.26 -3.87 -13.69
CA LYS A 7 -0.45 -3.12 -14.74
C LYS A 7 -1.87 -3.67 -14.95
N GLY A 8 -2.86 -2.77 -14.96
CA GLY A 8 -4.27 -3.13 -15.13
C GLY A 8 -4.95 -3.69 -13.88
N TRP A 9 -4.25 -3.74 -12.74
CA TRP A 9 -4.88 -3.92 -11.44
C TRP A 9 -5.55 -2.61 -11.02
N ASP A 10 -6.43 -2.73 -10.04
CA ASP A 10 -7.11 -1.59 -9.46
C ASP A 10 -6.73 -1.39 -8.01
N ILE A 11 -6.52 -0.14 -7.64
CA ILE A 11 -6.40 0.26 -6.24
C ILE A 11 -7.83 0.42 -5.71
N VAL A 12 -8.19 -0.35 -4.69
CA VAL A 12 -9.52 -0.33 -4.10
C VAL A 12 -9.42 0.19 -2.68
N VAL A 13 -10.19 1.23 -2.41
CA VAL A 13 -10.26 1.89 -1.11
C VAL A 13 -11.71 1.78 -0.61
N PRO A 14 -11.95 1.46 0.68
CA PRO A 14 -13.30 1.44 1.23
C PRO A 14 -14.03 2.77 1.03
N GLU A 15 -15.35 2.75 0.81
CA GLU A 15 -16.15 3.98 0.67
C GLU A 15 -16.07 4.88 1.93
N SER A 16 -15.89 4.27 3.10
CA SER A 16 -15.73 4.96 4.38
C SER A 16 -14.32 5.50 4.63
N ALA A 17 -13.41 5.40 3.66
CA ALA A 17 -12.02 5.80 3.86
C ALA A 17 -11.87 7.29 4.15
N ILE A 18 -11.05 7.59 5.14
CA ILE A 18 -10.76 8.96 5.58
C ILE A 18 -9.83 9.66 4.57
N PRO A 19 -9.71 11.00 4.58
CA PRO A 19 -8.87 11.72 3.62
C PRO A 19 -7.42 11.24 3.54
N SER A 20 -6.80 10.85 4.66
CA SER A 20 -5.42 10.35 4.66
C SER A 20 -5.26 8.98 4.00
N GLU A 21 -6.28 8.12 4.03
CA GLU A 21 -6.27 6.82 3.35
C GLU A 21 -6.46 6.99 1.84
N ARG A 22 -7.33 7.93 1.43
CA ARG A 22 -7.49 8.28 0.01
C ARG A 22 -6.19 8.86 -0.55
N TYR A 23 -5.54 9.72 0.23
CA TYR A 23 -4.23 10.24 -0.10
C TYR A 23 -3.18 9.12 -0.23
N ALA A 24 -3.16 8.14 0.69
CA ALA A 24 -2.26 6.99 0.57
C ALA A 24 -2.48 6.19 -0.72
N ALA A 25 -3.73 6.09 -1.19
CA ALA A 25 -4.04 5.45 -2.47
C ALA A 25 -3.51 6.22 -3.68
N GLU A 26 -3.63 7.56 -3.66
CA GLU A 26 -3.03 8.43 -4.69
C GLU A 26 -1.51 8.35 -4.66
N GLU A 27 -0.88 8.37 -3.47
CA GLU A 27 0.58 8.19 -3.33
C GLU A 27 1.04 6.85 -3.90
N PHE A 28 0.30 5.76 -3.65
CA PHE A 28 0.62 4.47 -4.25
C PHE A 28 0.59 4.53 -5.78
N LYS A 29 -0.46 5.15 -6.34
CA LYS A 29 -0.65 5.31 -7.79
C LYS A 29 0.47 6.14 -8.41
N ASP A 30 0.83 7.27 -7.78
CA ASP A 30 1.87 8.17 -8.28
C ASP A 30 3.26 7.52 -8.21
N LEU A 31 3.58 6.82 -7.12
CA LEU A 31 4.83 6.06 -6.99
C LEU A 31 4.89 4.90 -8.00
N PHE A 32 3.78 4.19 -8.20
CA PHE A 32 3.70 3.14 -9.22
C PHE A 32 3.97 3.71 -10.61
N LYS A 33 3.39 4.86 -10.94
CA LYS A 33 3.60 5.54 -12.21
C LYS A 33 5.02 6.05 -12.39
N LEU A 34 5.65 6.56 -11.33
CA LEU A 34 7.06 6.94 -11.35
C LEU A 34 7.97 5.73 -11.59
N CYS A 35 7.65 4.58 -11.01
CA CYS A 35 8.44 3.36 -11.13
C CYS A 35 8.25 2.63 -12.47
N THR A 36 7.06 2.70 -13.07
CA THR A 36 6.69 1.84 -14.21
C THR A 36 6.28 2.60 -15.48
N GLY A 37 5.96 3.88 -15.36
CA GLY A 37 5.35 4.70 -16.42
C GLY A 37 3.86 4.42 -16.65
N ASP A 38 3.28 3.40 -16.01
CA ASP A 38 1.87 3.02 -16.16
C ASP A 38 0.99 3.61 -15.05
N ASP A 39 -0.30 3.78 -15.35
CA ASP A 39 -1.27 4.37 -14.43
C ASP A 39 -2.24 3.30 -13.91
N LEU A 40 -2.61 3.37 -12.63
CA LEU A 40 -3.58 2.47 -11.99
C LEU A 40 -4.88 3.22 -11.68
N THR A 41 -6.00 2.51 -11.79
CA THR A 41 -7.31 3.10 -11.48
C THR A 41 -7.60 2.95 -10.00
N ILE A 42 -7.92 4.06 -9.33
CA ILE A 42 -8.44 4.06 -7.95
C ILE A 42 -9.96 3.92 -8.00
N ARG A 43 -10.50 2.99 -7.21
CA ARG A 43 -11.93 2.80 -7.02
C ARG A 43 -12.31 2.87 -5.55
N HIS A 44 -13.33 3.67 -5.26
CA HIS A 44 -14.04 3.63 -3.98
C HIS A 44 -15.18 2.62 -4.10
N ALA A 45 -14.98 1.41 -3.55
CA ALA A 45 -15.93 0.33 -3.71
C ALA A 45 -15.90 -0.62 -2.51
N SER A 46 -17.00 -1.32 -2.30
CA SER A 46 -17.12 -2.40 -1.29
C SER A 46 -16.78 -3.80 -1.84
N LYS A 47 -16.45 -3.89 -3.14
CA LYS A 47 -16.08 -5.15 -3.82
C LYS A 47 -14.88 -4.93 -4.73
N PRO A 48 -13.82 -5.75 -4.62
CA PRO A 48 -12.67 -5.66 -5.49
C PRO A 48 -12.87 -6.47 -6.77
N GLY A 49 -12.05 -6.19 -7.78
CA GLY A 49 -11.97 -7.01 -9.00
C GLY A 49 -11.23 -8.33 -8.77
N SER A 50 -10.96 -9.06 -9.85
CA SER A 50 -10.18 -10.30 -9.82
C SER A 50 -8.71 -10.09 -9.42
N LYS A 51 -8.17 -8.89 -9.63
CA LYS A 51 -6.83 -8.47 -9.21
C LYS A 51 -6.89 -7.08 -8.61
N ALA A 52 -6.43 -6.91 -7.38
CA ALA A 52 -6.61 -5.64 -6.67
C ALA A 52 -5.51 -5.34 -5.64
N ILE A 53 -5.29 -4.05 -5.42
CA ILE A 53 -4.49 -3.52 -4.32
C ILE A 53 -5.46 -2.84 -3.36
N LEU A 54 -5.69 -3.44 -2.19
CA LEU A 54 -6.58 -2.91 -1.17
C LEU A 54 -5.79 -1.98 -0.24
N ILE A 55 -6.23 -0.73 -0.09
CA ILE A 55 -5.56 0.27 0.75
C ILE A 55 -6.58 0.88 1.72
N GLY A 56 -6.29 0.78 3.02
CA GLY A 56 -7.12 1.35 4.09
C GLY A 56 -6.99 0.60 5.40
N SER A 57 -7.49 1.18 6.50
CA SER A 57 -7.51 0.50 7.80
C SER A 57 -8.73 -0.40 7.97
N ASP A 58 -9.86 -0.02 7.35
CA ASP A 58 -11.15 -0.68 7.52
C ASP A 58 -11.42 -1.65 6.35
N LEU A 59 -10.40 -2.43 5.96
CA LEU A 59 -10.53 -3.32 4.81
C LEU A 59 -11.59 -4.39 5.02
N GLU A 60 -11.96 -4.75 6.26
CA GLU A 60 -13.04 -5.70 6.58
C GLU A 60 -14.40 -5.32 5.96
N LYS A 61 -14.56 -4.07 5.53
CA LYS A 61 -15.75 -3.59 4.80
C LYS A 61 -15.75 -4.02 3.32
N ILE A 62 -14.60 -4.43 2.78
CA ILE A 62 -14.46 -5.03 1.46
C ILE A 62 -14.93 -6.49 1.55
N LYS A 63 -15.89 -6.88 0.72
CA LYS A 63 -16.45 -8.24 0.74
C LYS A 63 -15.69 -9.16 -0.21
N GLU A 64 -15.93 -10.47 -0.05
CA GLU A 64 -15.59 -11.50 -1.05
C GLU A 64 -14.09 -11.80 -1.25
N ARG A 65 -13.22 -11.29 -0.37
CA ARG A 65 -11.80 -11.65 -0.32
C ARG A 65 -11.38 -12.09 1.09
N PRO A 66 -10.39 -12.99 1.23
CA PRO A 66 -9.78 -13.27 2.52
C PRO A 66 -8.97 -12.05 2.95
N LEU A 67 -9.49 -11.32 3.93
CA LEU A 67 -8.87 -10.10 4.42
C LEU A 67 -8.03 -10.34 5.65
N MET A 68 -6.99 -9.52 5.81
CA MET A 68 -6.18 -9.52 7.01
C MET A 68 -6.96 -8.93 8.18
N ASP A 69 -6.75 -9.49 9.36
CA ASP A 69 -7.16 -8.87 10.60
C ASP A 69 -6.27 -7.65 10.90
N SER A 70 -6.89 -6.54 11.26
CA SER A 70 -6.26 -5.27 11.63
C SER A 70 -5.95 -5.16 13.12
N GLN A 71 -6.25 -6.20 13.92
CA GLN A 71 -5.97 -6.21 15.35
C GLN A 71 -4.49 -5.97 15.68
N GLY A 72 -4.25 -5.12 16.67
CA GLY A 72 -2.92 -4.90 17.27
C GLY A 72 -2.02 -3.91 16.55
N LEU A 73 -2.47 -3.25 15.48
CA LEU A 73 -1.65 -2.26 14.76
C LEU A 73 -1.51 -0.91 15.49
N GLY A 74 -2.40 -0.60 16.45
CA GLY A 74 -2.40 0.73 17.08
C GLY A 74 -2.62 1.86 16.06
N ASP A 75 -2.14 3.07 16.37
CA ASP A 75 -2.36 4.26 15.52
C ASP A 75 -1.33 4.38 14.37
N GLU A 76 -0.15 3.79 14.53
CA GLU A 76 0.98 3.96 13.60
C GLU A 76 1.54 2.65 13.04
N GLY A 77 1.01 1.50 13.46
CA GLY A 77 1.39 0.22 12.88
C GLY A 77 0.87 0.07 11.46
N LEU A 78 1.55 -0.77 10.70
CA LEU A 78 1.22 -1.11 9.33
C LEU A 78 1.31 -2.62 9.12
N ARG A 79 0.58 -3.10 8.11
CA ARG A 79 0.67 -4.48 7.65
C ARG A 79 0.51 -4.52 6.14
N ILE A 80 1.37 -5.30 5.50
CA ILE A 80 1.38 -5.52 4.06
C ILE A 80 1.26 -7.02 3.82
N GLN A 81 0.26 -7.45 3.05
CA GLN A 81 0.17 -8.83 2.57
C GLN A 81 0.16 -8.84 1.05
N VAL A 82 0.93 -9.76 0.49
CA VAL A 82 1.04 -9.97 -0.95
C VAL A 82 0.68 -11.42 -1.26
N SER A 83 -0.36 -11.61 -2.07
CA SER A 83 -0.69 -12.86 -2.76
C SER A 83 -0.61 -12.67 -4.27
N GLU A 84 -0.85 -13.72 -5.06
CA GLU A 84 -0.73 -13.67 -6.53
C GLU A 84 -1.68 -12.67 -7.20
N ASP A 85 -2.84 -12.42 -6.60
CA ASP A 85 -3.95 -11.64 -7.17
C ASP A 85 -4.48 -10.55 -6.22
N LEU A 86 -3.87 -10.40 -5.03
CA LEU A 86 -4.30 -9.44 -4.03
C LEU A 86 -3.10 -8.89 -3.27
N ILE A 87 -3.01 -7.57 -3.23
CA ILE A 87 -2.12 -6.87 -2.28
C ILE A 87 -3.01 -6.15 -1.28
N GLN A 88 -2.69 -6.25 0.00
CA GLN A 88 -3.41 -5.57 1.07
C GLN A 88 -2.43 -4.72 1.86
N ILE A 89 -2.72 -3.43 1.97
CA ILE A 89 -1.97 -2.47 2.76
C ILE A 89 -2.91 -1.87 3.81
N GLN A 90 -2.71 -2.31 5.05
CA GLN A 90 -3.46 -1.87 6.23
C GLN A 90 -2.56 -1.11 7.18
N GLY A 91 -3.16 -0.29 8.02
CA GLY A 91 -2.44 0.36 9.10
C GLY A 91 -3.36 1.11 10.05
N GLY A 92 -2.78 1.56 11.15
CA GLY A 92 -3.44 2.43 12.12
C GLY A 92 -3.86 3.77 11.53
N LYS A 93 -4.91 4.36 12.11
CA LYS A 93 -5.33 5.72 11.74
C LYS A 93 -4.55 6.75 12.57
N PRO A 94 -4.21 7.92 11.99
CA PRO A 94 -4.50 8.34 10.61
C PRO A 94 -3.35 8.07 9.63
N ARG A 95 -2.17 7.62 10.10
CA ARG A 95 -0.92 7.61 9.31
C ARG A 95 -0.38 6.23 8.92
N GLY A 96 -0.75 5.17 9.64
CA GLY A 96 -0.20 3.82 9.43
C GLY A 96 -0.40 3.30 8.01
N VAL A 97 -1.53 3.61 7.37
CA VAL A 97 -1.79 3.20 5.96
C VAL A 97 -0.80 3.85 4.99
N LEU A 98 -0.54 5.16 5.14
CA LEU A 98 0.44 5.87 4.31
C LEU A 98 1.85 5.33 4.53
N TYR A 99 2.21 5.01 5.78
CA TYR A 99 3.49 4.36 6.07
C TYR A 99 3.59 2.98 5.44
N GLY A 100 2.49 2.21 5.39
CA GLY A 100 2.44 0.93 4.68
C GLY A 100 2.72 1.06 3.17
N VAL A 101 2.23 2.14 2.54
CA VAL A 101 2.52 2.44 1.13
C VAL A 101 4.00 2.73 0.94
N TYR A 102 4.58 3.62 1.73
CA TYR A 102 6.01 3.91 1.62
C TYR A 102 6.89 2.69 1.89
N GLU A 103 6.59 1.94 2.96
CA GLU A 103 7.31 0.71 3.29
C GLU A 103 7.22 -0.32 2.14
N PHE A 104 6.08 -0.44 1.45
CA PHE A 104 5.95 -1.33 0.29
C PHE A 104 6.97 -0.97 -0.80
N PHE A 105 7.06 0.31 -1.18
CA PHE A 105 7.98 0.77 -2.21
C PHE A 105 9.44 0.73 -1.75
N GLU A 106 9.74 1.04 -0.49
CA GLU A 106 11.11 0.94 0.03
C GLU A 106 11.61 -0.50 0.09
N ARG A 107 10.78 -1.39 0.63
CA ARG A 107 11.11 -2.79 0.91
C ARG A 107 11.17 -3.64 -0.34
N TYR A 108 10.14 -3.56 -1.20
CA TYR A 108 10.01 -4.47 -2.33
C TYR A 108 10.51 -3.87 -3.64
N VAL A 109 10.41 -2.55 -3.81
CA VAL A 109 10.82 -1.88 -5.05
C VAL A 109 12.22 -1.27 -4.94
N GLY A 110 12.66 -0.93 -3.73
CA GLY A 110 13.96 -0.30 -3.49
C GLY A 110 13.95 1.23 -3.63
N VAL A 111 12.76 1.85 -3.66
CA VAL A 111 12.61 3.31 -3.64
C VAL A 111 13.26 3.88 -2.37
N ARG A 112 13.83 5.08 -2.46
CA ARG A 112 14.38 5.80 -1.31
C ARG A 112 13.84 7.21 -1.25
N PHE A 113 13.19 7.56 -0.15
CA PHE A 113 12.69 8.91 0.14
C PHE A 113 13.80 9.67 0.89
N LEU A 114 14.67 10.38 0.14
CA LEU A 114 15.89 10.97 0.69
C LEU A 114 15.66 12.32 1.37
N THR A 115 14.80 13.15 0.78
CA THR A 115 14.33 14.43 1.34
C THR A 115 12.85 14.60 1.02
N TYR A 116 12.22 15.66 1.55
CA TYR A 116 10.80 15.94 1.28
C TYR A 116 10.48 16.16 -0.20
N ASP A 117 11.48 16.51 -1.02
CA ASP A 117 11.38 16.82 -2.45
C ASP A 117 12.26 15.93 -3.33
N HIS A 118 12.91 14.92 -2.76
CA HIS A 118 13.80 14.03 -3.51
C HIS A 118 13.54 12.56 -3.20
N THR A 119 12.95 11.88 -4.18
CA THR A 119 12.72 10.44 -4.18
C THR A 119 13.59 9.79 -5.25
N HIS A 120 14.47 8.88 -4.83
CA HIS A 120 15.29 8.08 -5.74
C HIS A 120 14.52 6.83 -6.16
N ILE A 121 14.27 6.72 -7.47
CA ILE A 121 13.64 5.56 -8.12
C ILE A 121 14.74 4.69 -8.73
N PRO A 122 14.85 3.38 -8.38
CA PRO A 122 15.80 2.47 -9.01
C PRO A 122 15.55 2.34 -10.53
N GLU A 123 16.62 2.19 -11.32
CA GLU A 123 16.51 2.10 -12.79
C GLU A 123 15.61 0.94 -13.25
N ASN A 124 15.61 -0.18 -12.52
CA ASN A 124 14.82 -1.38 -12.82
C ASN A 124 13.63 -1.54 -11.85
N ALA A 125 12.99 -0.43 -11.45
CA ALA A 125 11.91 -0.46 -10.48
C ALA A 125 10.69 -1.26 -10.97
N ALA A 126 10.41 -1.27 -12.28
CA ALA A 126 9.33 -2.05 -12.86
C ALA A 126 9.56 -3.57 -12.77
N GLU A 127 10.81 -4.00 -12.84
CA GLU A 127 11.23 -5.40 -12.75
C GLU A 127 11.41 -5.87 -11.30
N ALA A 128 11.28 -4.98 -10.31
CA ALA A 128 11.48 -5.31 -8.92
C ALA A 128 10.55 -6.44 -8.46
N ASP A 129 11.15 -7.47 -7.85
CA ASP A 129 10.44 -8.65 -7.37
C ASP A 129 9.69 -8.35 -6.07
N ILE A 130 8.37 -8.54 -6.12
CA ILE A 130 7.46 -8.50 -4.99
C ILE A 130 7.13 -9.95 -4.60
N PRO A 131 7.78 -10.50 -3.57
CA PRO A 131 7.50 -11.85 -3.10
C PRO A 131 6.13 -11.90 -2.43
N THR A 132 5.47 -13.06 -2.52
CA THR A 132 4.29 -13.32 -1.69
C THR A 132 4.69 -13.42 -0.22
N GLY A 133 3.83 -12.97 0.68
CA GLY A 133 4.13 -12.97 2.10
C GLY A 133 3.29 -12.01 2.92
N ASP A 134 3.64 -11.92 4.20
CA ASP A 134 3.04 -11.03 5.17
C ASP A 134 4.15 -10.26 5.89
N PHE A 135 4.00 -8.95 5.96
CA PHE A 135 4.88 -8.06 6.70
C PHE A 135 4.05 -7.21 7.65
N SER A 136 4.50 -7.08 8.89
CA SER A 136 3.91 -6.16 9.87
C SER A 136 4.99 -5.36 10.55
N TYR A 137 4.68 -4.11 10.87
CA TYR A 137 5.53 -3.27 11.69
C TYR A 137 4.67 -2.44 12.63
N VAL A 138 4.94 -2.56 13.92
CA VAL A 138 4.34 -1.72 14.96
C VAL A 138 5.48 -0.96 15.64
N PRO A 139 5.52 0.38 15.55
CA PRO A 139 6.53 1.17 16.23
C PRO A 139 6.55 0.86 17.75
N PRO A 140 7.72 0.58 18.35
CA PRO A 140 7.81 0.33 19.79
C PRO A 140 7.59 1.60 20.64
N PHE A 141 7.69 2.78 20.03
CA PHE A 141 7.44 4.07 20.65
C PHE A 141 6.31 4.78 19.90
N SER A 142 5.32 5.27 20.65
CA SER A 142 4.14 6.00 20.14
C SER A 142 4.43 7.43 19.70
N PHE A 143 5.63 7.94 19.98
CA PHE A 143 6.04 9.27 19.59
C PHE A 143 7.51 9.25 19.16
N ARG A 144 7.78 9.71 17.93
CA ARG A 144 9.14 9.98 17.43
C ARG A 144 9.25 11.49 17.22
N TRP A 145 9.89 12.19 18.15
CA TRP A 145 10.22 13.61 17.96
C TRP A 145 11.45 13.69 17.02
N PRO A 146 11.50 14.64 16.07
CA PRO A 146 12.69 14.86 15.25
C PRO A 146 13.92 15.35 16.03
#